data_AF-A0A2V9M293-F1
#
_entry.id   AF-A0A2V9M293-F1
#
_cell.length_a   1.000
_cell.length_b   1.000
_cell.length_c   1.000
_cell.angle_alpha   90.00
_cell.angle_beta   90.00
_cell.angle_gamma   90.00
#
_symmetry.space_group_name_H-M   'P 1'
#
loop_
_entity.id
_entity.type
_entity.pdbx_description
1 polymer ?
#
loop_
_entity_poly.entity_id
_entity_poly.type
_entity_poly.pdbx_seq_one_letter_code
_entity_poly.pdbx_strand_id
1 'polypeptide(L)'
;MKARQEKTEVEAKLVSRLGFYLDIMNYQKTRPLSLGPAQAEKFIQAYEKMKSGLGYVSYTEIARALQVIPQEVMQHVKYLHVHSKRWDLRFSSNHHNENVFFKLVKR
;
A
#
# COMPACT_ATOMS: atom_id res chain seq x y z
N MET A 1 34.39 7.23 15.24
CA MET A 1 32.94 7.52 15.39
C MET A 1 32.08 7.28 14.14
N LYS A 2 32.64 7.10 12.93
CA LYS A 2 31.85 6.88 11.68
C LYS A 2 31.11 5.53 11.57
N ALA A 3 31.73 4.43 11.98
CA ALA A 3 31.16 3.07 11.83
C ALA A 3 29.88 2.81 12.65
N ARG A 4 29.62 3.62 13.69
CA ARG A 4 28.42 3.51 14.53
C ARG A 4 27.22 4.21 13.88
N GLN A 5 27.44 5.35 13.20
CA GLN A 5 26.42 6.05 12.43
C GLN A 5 26.01 5.28 11.17
N GLU A 6 26.96 4.68 10.45
CA GLU A 6 26.66 3.83 9.28
C GLU A 6 25.82 2.60 9.66
N LYS A 7 26.11 1.94 10.80
CA LYS A 7 25.28 0.82 11.28
C LYS A 7 23.85 1.25 11.60
N THR A 8 23.66 2.40 12.25
CA THR A 8 22.33 2.91 12.60
C THR A 8 21.53 3.34 11.36
N GLU A 9 22.17 3.92 10.34
CA GLU A 9 21.52 4.21 9.06
C GLU A 9 21.16 2.95 8.27
N VAL A 10 22.03 1.93 8.30
CA VAL A 10 21.77 0.63 7.66
C VAL A 10 20.63 -0.11 8.36
N GLU A 11 20.56 -0.12 9.69
CA GLU A 11 19.44 -0.69 10.45
C GLU A 11 18.14 0.10 10.23
N ALA A 12 18.18 1.43 10.23
CA ALA A 12 17.00 2.25 9.96
C ALA A 12 16.47 2.02 8.53
N LYS A 13 17.37 1.90 7.55
CA LYS A 13 17.01 1.46 6.19
C LYS A 13 16.49 0.03 6.18
N LEU A 14 17.05 -0.90 6.96
CA LEU A 14 16.56 -2.28 7.02
C LEU A 14 15.14 -2.36 7.61
N VAL A 15 14.87 -1.59 8.66
CA VAL A 15 13.55 -1.46 9.29
C VAL A 15 12.55 -0.79 8.35
N SER A 16 12.97 0.25 7.59
CA SER A 16 12.11 0.86 6.56
C SER A 16 11.86 -0.10 5.38
N ARG A 17 12.85 -0.92 5.01
CA ARG A 17 12.75 -1.96 3.97
C ARG A 17 11.86 -3.13 4.38
N LEU A 18 11.74 -3.42 5.67
CA LEU A 18 10.86 -4.47 6.19
C LEU A 18 9.41 -4.01 6.38
N GLY A 19 9.17 -2.71 6.62
CA GLY A 19 7.85 -2.18 6.97
C GLY A 19 6.75 -2.54 5.96
N PHE A 20 7.03 -2.37 4.67
CA PHE A 20 6.06 -2.57 3.60
C PHE A 20 5.78 -4.05 3.27
N TYR A 21 6.76 -4.94 3.41
CA TYR A 21 6.50 -6.38 3.30
C TYR A 21 5.74 -6.92 4.52
N LEU A 22 6.07 -6.41 5.72
CA LEU A 22 5.34 -6.69 6.95
C LEU A 22 3.88 -6.23 6.85
N ASP A 23 3.62 -5.14 6.13
CA ASP A 23 2.28 -4.65 5.83
C ASP A 23 1.46 -5.68 5.02
N ILE A 24 2.03 -6.32 4.00
CA ILE A 24 1.35 -7.44 3.29
C ILE A 24 1.03 -8.58 4.27
N MET A 25 2.00 -8.97 5.11
CA MET A 25 1.83 -10.03 6.10
C MET A 25 0.76 -9.67 7.14
N ASN A 26 0.69 -8.40 7.53
CA ASN A 26 -0.27 -7.88 8.49
C ASN A 26 -1.61 -7.49 7.86
N TYR A 27 -1.74 -7.51 6.54
CA TYR A 27 -2.97 -7.16 5.82
C TYR A 27 -4.19 -7.93 6.35
N GLN A 28 -4.00 -9.20 6.74
CA GLN A 28 -5.07 -10.00 7.35
C GLN A 28 -5.61 -9.36 8.64
N LYS A 29 -4.73 -8.78 9.46
CA LYS A 29 -5.01 -8.12 10.75
C LYS A 29 -5.36 -6.64 10.60
N THR A 30 -5.10 -6.02 9.45
CA THR A 30 -5.44 -4.62 9.19
C THR A 30 -6.94 -4.39 9.31
N ARG A 31 -7.33 -3.46 10.18
CA ARG A 31 -8.73 -3.03 10.34
C ARG A 31 -9.15 -2.22 9.10
N PRO A 32 -10.26 -2.55 8.42
CA PRO A 32 -10.75 -1.75 7.31
C PRO A 32 -11.18 -0.37 7.79
N LEU A 33 -10.86 0.66 7.01
CA LEU A 33 -11.33 2.03 7.24
C LEU A 33 -12.37 2.35 6.17
N SER A 34 -13.59 2.63 6.62
CA SER A 34 -14.71 2.95 5.74
C SER A 34 -14.38 4.18 4.90
N LEU A 35 -14.52 4.05 3.59
CA LEU A 35 -14.41 5.17 2.67
C LEU A 35 -15.79 5.81 2.54
N GLY A 36 -15.91 7.08 2.92
CA GLY A 36 -17.07 7.87 2.50
C GLY A 36 -17.14 7.96 0.97
N PRO A 37 -18.31 8.21 0.36
CA PRO A 37 -18.49 8.18 -1.10
C PRO A 37 -17.48 9.05 -1.87
N ALA A 38 -17.26 10.29 -1.42
CA ALA A 38 -16.31 11.21 -2.05
C ALA A 38 -14.85 10.74 -1.95
N GLN A 39 -14.48 10.09 -0.85
CA GLN A 39 -13.12 9.57 -0.66
C GLN A 39 -12.90 8.28 -1.44
N ALA A 40 -13.92 7.43 -1.55
CA ALA A 40 -13.91 6.27 -2.43
C ALA A 40 -13.72 6.68 -3.89
N GLU A 41 -14.43 7.71 -4.34
CA GLU A 41 -14.30 8.22 -5.70
C GLU A 41 -12.88 8.74 -5.97
N LYS A 42 -12.33 9.57 -5.07
CA LYS A 42 -10.93 10.05 -5.16
C LYS A 42 -9.93 8.89 -5.20
N PHE A 43 -10.14 7.86 -4.36
CA PHE A 43 -9.28 6.68 -4.35
C PHE A 43 -9.31 5.94 -5.69
N ILE A 44 -10.50 5.69 -6.24
CA ILE A 44 -10.66 4.97 -7.51
C ILE A 44 -10.09 5.80 -8.68
N GLN A 45 -10.31 7.11 -8.70
CA GLN A 45 -9.71 7.99 -9.70
C GLN A 45 -8.19 7.99 -9.64
N ALA A 46 -7.61 8.06 -8.43
CA ALA A 46 -6.16 7.95 -8.25
C ALA A 46 -5.63 6.59 -8.72
N TYR A 47 -6.31 5.50 -8.38
CA TYR A 47 -5.95 4.15 -8.84
C TYR A 47 -5.96 4.03 -10.37
N GLU A 48 -7.05 4.47 -11.02
CA GLU A 48 -7.19 4.40 -12.47
C GLU A 48 -6.15 5.24 -13.21
N LYS A 49 -5.79 6.41 -12.66
CA LYS A 49 -4.75 7.28 -13.24
C LYS A 49 -3.34 6.70 -13.10
N MET A 50 -3.07 5.99 -12.01
CA MET A 50 -1.71 5.61 -11.62
C MET A 50 -1.37 4.15 -11.93
N LYS A 51 -2.36 3.32 -12.28
CA LYS A 51 -2.10 1.92 -12.57
C LYS A 51 -1.22 1.76 -13.81
N SER A 52 -0.24 0.88 -13.68
CA SER A 52 0.54 0.38 -14.82
C SER A 52 -0.34 -0.35 -15.83
N GLY A 53 0.19 -0.65 -17.02
CA GLY A 53 -0.51 -1.46 -18.01
C GLY A 53 -0.94 -2.85 -17.51
N LEU A 54 -0.26 -3.39 -16.49
CA LEU A 54 -0.64 -4.65 -15.84
C LEU A 54 -1.68 -4.48 -14.71
N GLY A 55 -2.06 -3.25 -14.39
CA GLY A 55 -3.06 -2.91 -13.37
C GLY A 55 -2.51 -2.77 -11.95
N TYR A 56 -1.19 -2.77 -11.77
CA TYR A 56 -0.57 -2.56 -10.46
C TYR A 56 -0.32 -1.09 -10.17
N VAL A 57 -0.53 -0.69 -8.92
CA VAL A 57 -0.24 0.65 -8.37
C VAL A 57 0.62 0.52 -7.11
N SER A 58 1.59 1.40 -6.93
CA SER A 58 2.35 1.49 -5.68
C SER A 58 1.51 2.10 -4.55
N TYR A 59 1.56 1.48 -3.38
CA TYR A 59 0.97 2.00 -2.15
C TYR A 59 1.46 3.40 -1.81
N THR A 60 2.77 3.61 -1.89
CA THR A 60 3.40 4.89 -1.52
C THR A 60 3.03 6.00 -2.49
N GLU A 61 2.86 5.68 -3.77
CA GLU A 61 2.45 6.67 -4.76
C GLU A 61 0.98 7.07 -4.59
N ILE A 62 0.07 6.10 -4.33
CA ILE A 62 -1.32 6.43 -3.99
C ILE A 62 -1.41 7.22 -2.68
N ALA A 63 -0.60 6.88 -1.68
CA ALA A 63 -0.56 7.60 -0.42
C ALA A 63 -0.23 9.09 -0.64
N ARG A 64 0.79 9.38 -1.46
CA ARG A 64 1.14 10.75 -1.86
C ARG A 64 0.02 11.43 -2.64
N ALA A 65 -0.62 10.73 -3.58
CA ALA A 65 -1.70 11.29 -4.40
C ALA A 65 -2.94 11.67 -3.58
N LEU A 66 -3.24 10.88 -2.55
CA LEU A 66 -4.38 11.11 -1.65
C LEU A 66 -4.02 11.96 -0.42
N GLN A 67 -2.74 12.31 -0.24
CA GLN A 67 -2.23 13.01 0.94
C GLN A 67 -2.53 12.28 2.27
N VAL A 68 -2.39 10.96 2.25
CA VAL A 68 -2.63 10.04 3.39
C VAL A 68 -1.36 9.26 3.70
N ILE A 69 -1.33 8.59 4.86
CA ILE A 69 -0.22 7.67 5.16
C ILE A 69 -0.44 6.32 4.46
N PRO A 70 0.61 5.56 4.11
CA PRO A 70 0.46 4.27 3.44
C PRO A 70 -0.41 3.26 4.19
N GLN A 71 -0.42 3.33 5.52
CA GLN A 71 -1.29 2.50 6.36
C GLN A 71 -2.78 2.76 6.05
N GLU A 72 -3.20 4.01 5.85
CA GLU A 72 -4.59 4.35 5.53
C GLU A 72 -4.98 3.80 4.16
N VAL A 73 -4.06 3.83 3.19
CA VAL A 73 -4.24 3.18 1.88
C VAL A 73 -4.52 1.69 2.06
N MET A 74 -3.81 1.00 2.96
CA MET A 74 -4.06 -0.42 3.23
C MET A 74 -5.42 -0.66 3.83
N GLN A 75 -5.85 0.19 4.75
CA GLN A 75 -7.16 0.09 5.38
C GLN A 75 -8.29 0.35 4.38
N HIS A 76 -8.10 1.28 3.44
CA HIS A 76 -9.00 1.56 2.33
C HIS A 76 -9.09 0.39 1.34
N VAL A 77 -7.94 -0.17 0.96
CA VAL A 77 -7.87 -1.35 0.10
C VAL A 77 -8.53 -2.56 0.77
N LYS A 78 -8.30 -2.77 2.08
CA LYS A 78 -8.97 -3.80 2.89
C LYS A 78 -10.47 -3.61 2.89
N TYR A 79 -10.94 -2.37 3.02
CA TYR A 79 -12.36 -2.07 2.96
C TYR A 79 -12.97 -2.47 1.63
N LEU A 80 -12.32 -2.11 0.50
CA LEU A 80 -12.77 -2.50 -0.83
C LEU A 80 -12.79 -4.03 -1.01
N HIS A 81 -11.76 -4.74 -0.55
CA HIS A 81 -11.69 -6.20 -0.68
C HIS A 81 -12.72 -6.96 0.15
N VAL A 82 -12.94 -6.56 1.41
CA VAL A 82 -13.82 -7.32 2.33
C VAL A 82 -15.29 -6.90 2.20
N HIS A 83 -15.56 -5.63 1.93
CA HIS A 83 -16.92 -5.09 1.93
C HIS A 83 -17.48 -4.80 0.54
N SER A 84 -16.63 -4.63 -0.49
CA SER A 84 -17.13 -4.55 -1.86
C SER A 84 -17.27 -5.94 -2.45
N LYS A 85 -18.50 -6.33 -2.84
CA LYS A 85 -18.74 -7.59 -3.58
C LYS A 85 -18.13 -7.61 -4.99
N ARG A 86 -17.48 -6.52 -5.42
CA ARG A 86 -17.02 -6.31 -6.81
C ARG A 86 -15.53 -6.52 -7.01
N TRP A 87 -14.74 -6.54 -5.94
CA TRP A 87 -13.28 -6.45 -6.06
C TRP A 87 -12.56 -7.54 -5.25
N ASP A 88 -11.68 -8.26 -5.93
CA ASP A 88 -10.58 -9.01 -5.32
C ASP A 88 -9.28 -8.21 -5.39
N LEU A 89 -8.30 -8.65 -4.62
CA LEU A 89 -7.04 -7.95 -4.43
C LEU A 89 -5.84 -8.85 -4.66
N ARG A 90 -4.87 -8.36 -5.44
CA ARG A 90 -3.56 -9.00 -5.59
C ARG A 90 -2.47 -8.07 -5.12
N PHE A 91 -1.51 -8.63 -4.39
CA PHE A 91 -0.31 -7.92 -3.94
C PHE A 91 0.92 -8.38 -4.73
N SER A 92 1.89 -7.50 -4.82
CA SER A 92 3.24 -7.77 -5.28
C SER A 92 4.20 -6.84 -4.54
N SER A 93 5.46 -7.23 -4.40
CA SER A 93 6.52 -6.37 -3.90
C SER A 93 7.61 -6.24 -4.97
N ASN A 94 8.38 -5.16 -4.93
CA ASN A 94 9.61 -5.09 -5.73
C ASN A 94 10.66 -6.09 -5.20
N HIS A 95 11.70 -6.34 -6.00
CA HIS A 95 12.79 -7.28 -5.67
C HIS A 95 13.44 -7.02 -4.30
N HIS A 96 13.43 -5.76 -3.85
CA HIS A 96 14.04 -5.33 -2.59
C HIS A 96 13.04 -5.23 -1.42
N ASN A 97 11.76 -5.59 -1.62
CA ASN A 97 10.68 -5.50 -0.62
C ASN A 97 10.42 -4.09 -0.04
N GLU A 98 10.95 -3.05 -0.69
CA GLU A 98 10.88 -1.66 -0.23
C GLU A 98 9.54 -1.00 -0.57
N ASN A 99 8.74 -1.62 -1.45
CA ASN A 99 7.47 -1.07 -1.87
C ASN A 99 6.45 -2.18 -2.17
N VAL A 100 5.21 -1.97 -1.73
CA VAL A 100 4.09 -2.83 -2.08
C VAL A 100 3.36 -2.25 -3.28
N PHE A 101 3.04 -3.13 -4.21
CA PHE A 101 2.12 -2.87 -5.30
C PHE A 101 0.84 -3.66 -5.07
N PHE A 102 -0.28 -3.08 -5.45
CA PHE A 102 -1.55 -3.79 -5.46
C PHE A 102 -2.30 -3.61 -6.76
N LYS A 103 -3.16 -4.58 -7.04
CA LYS A 103 -4.07 -4.60 -8.18
C LYS A 103 -5.46 -4.95 -7.69
N LEU A 104 -6.43 -4.12 -8.05
CA LEU A 104 -7.85 -4.42 -7.89
C LEU A 104 -8.30 -5.26 -9.10
N VAL A 105 -8.89 -6.40 -8.84
CA VAL A 105 -9.39 -7.34 -9.85
C VAL A 105 -10.90 -7.39 -9.71
N LYS A 106 -11.65 -7.23 -10.79
CA LYS A 106 -13.10 -7.46 -10.70
C LYS A 106 -13.35 -8.94 -10.43
N ARG A 107 -14.24 -9.22 -9.49
CA ARG A 107 -14.79 -10.57 -9.28
C ARG A 107 -15.59 -11.04 -10.48
#